data_AF-G1W8I4-F1
#
_entry.id   AF-G1W8I4-F1
#
_cell.length_a   1.000
_cell.length_b   1.000
_cell.length_c   1.000
_cell.angle_alpha   90.00
_cell.angle_beta   90.00
_cell.angle_gamma   90.00
#
_symmetry.space_group_name_H-M   'P 1'
#
loop_
_entity.id
_entity.type
_entity.pdbx_description
1 polymer ?
#
loop_
_entity_poly.entity_id
_entity_poly.type
_entity_poly.pdbx_seq_one_letter_code
_entity_poly.pdbx_strand_id
1 'polypeptide(L)' 'MVSLHTFLDTTGFTGNIPLPDVSTKEKAQRYIGLDMPALNSKKERFLNTIVPQWIQKAKQNKRFITQPM' A
#
# COMPACT_ATOMS: atom_id res chain seq x y z
N MET A 1 2.54 -26.11 8.01
CA MET A 1 3.08 -24.75 7.90
C MET A 1 4.49 -24.78 8.47
N VAL A 2 5.52 -24.80 7.60
CA VAL A 2 6.92 -24.74 8.05
C VAL A 2 7.25 -23.27 8.25
N SER A 3 7.60 -22.90 9.48
CA SER A 3 7.90 -21.51 9.86
C SER A 3 9.19 -21.04 9.21
N LEU A 4 9.27 -19.76 8.82
CA LEU A 4 10.41 -19.14 8.11
C LEU A 4 11.76 -19.45 8.78
N HIS A 5 11.76 -19.53 10.12
CA HIS A 5 12.92 -19.88 10.94
C HIS A 5 13.51 -21.25 10.58
N THR A 6 12.67 -22.29 10.46
CA THR A 6 13.13 -23.66 10.18
C THR A 6 13.74 -23.78 8.79
N PHE A 7 13.28 -22.99 7.83
CA PHE A 7 13.84 -22.95 6.48
C PHE A 7 15.23 -22.28 6.44
N LEU A 8 15.42 -21.19 7.17
CA LEU A 8 16.69 -20.46 7.22
C LEU A 8 17.80 -21.27 7.90
N ASP A 9 17.45 -22.05 8.92
CA ASP A 9 18.40 -22.95 9.58
C ASP A 9 18.89 -24.06 8.66
N THR A 10 18.02 -24.57 7.76
CA THR A 10 18.41 -25.61 6.79
C THR A 10 19.28 -25.12 5.65
N THR A 11 19.31 -23.81 5.36
CA THR A 11 20.14 -23.22 4.30
C THR A 11 21.50 -22.73 4.80
N GLY A 12 21.84 -22.98 6.07
CA GLY A 12 23.13 -22.61 6.66
C GLY A 12 23.31 -21.11 6.85
N PHE A 13 22.24 -20.33 6.80
CA PHE A 13 22.28 -18.87 6.83
C PHE A 13 22.12 -18.35 8.27
N THR A 14 23.18 -18.47 9.07
CA THR A 14 23.24 -17.99 10.47
C THR A 14 23.61 -16.50 10.59
N GLY A 15 23.39 -15.73 9.52
CA GLY A 15 23.76 -14.32 9.42
C GLY A 15 22.56 -13.41 9.61
N ASN A 16 22.69 -12.42 10.49
CA ASN A 16 21.70 -11.37 10.70
C ASN A 16 21.36 -10.72 9.34
N ILE A 17 20.11 -10.83 8.90
CA ILE A 17 19.66 -10.29 7.61
C ILE A 17 19.84 -8.77 7.66
N PRO A 18 20.68 -8.17 6.81
CA PRO A 18 20.82 -6.72 6.78
C PRO A 18 19.50 -6.15 6.27
N LEU A 19 18.71 -5.62 7.20
CA LEU A 19 17.51 -4.89 6.85
C LEU A 19 17.94 -3.61 6.14
N PRO A 20 17.44 -3.34 4.92
CA PRO A 20 17.61 -2.04 4.31
C PRO A 20 16.96 -0.98 5.22
N ASP A 21 17.44 0.25 5.15
CA ASP A 21 16.89 1.36 5.93
C ASP A 21 15.43 1.65 5.51
N VAL A 22 14.47 1.05 6.20
CA VAL A 22 13.01 1.24 6.03
C VAL A 22 12.46 2.32 6.96
N SER A 23 13.33 3.14 7.57
CA SER A 23 12.92 4.13 8.57
C SER A 23 11.99 5.20 7.99
N THR A 24 11.93 5.33 6.65
CA THR A 24 10.96 6.19 5.98
C THR A 24 10.17 5.43 4.93
N LYS A 25 8.91 5.85 4.76
CA LYS A 25 7.97 5.29 3.78
C LYS A 25 8.57 5.25 2.37
N GLU A 26 9.29 6.29 1.99
CA GLU A 26 9.91 6.42 0.67
C GLU A 26 11.06 5.44 0.47
N LYS A 27 11.87 5.18 1.51
CA LYS A 27 12.97 4.21 1.42
C LYS A 27 12.45 2.78 1.37
N ALA A 28 11.42 2.46 2.15
CA ALA A 28 10.74 1.17 2.08
C ALA A 28 10.08 0.94 0.72
N GLN A 29 9.42 1.96 0.15
CA GLN A 29 8.78 1.90 -1.16
C GLN A 29 9.79 1.72 -2.30
N ARG A 30 10.96 2.37 -2.24
CA ARG A 30 12.04 2.11 -3.19
C ARG A 30 12.60 0.71 -3.07
N TYR A 31 12.77 0.20 -1.84
CA TYR A 31 13.32 -1.13 -1.60
C TYR A 31 12.45 -2.25 -2.19
N ILE A 32 11.13 -2.12 -2.09
CA ILE A 32 10.18 -3.08 -2.69
C ILE A 32 9.95 -2.84 -4.20
N GLY A 33 10.67 -1.89 -4.81
CA GLY A 33 10.55 -1.58 -6.24
C GLY A 33 9.22 -0.92 -6.63
N LEU A 34 8.56 -0.21 -5.70
CA LEU A 34 7.29 0.44 -5.98
C LEU A 34 7.47 1.69 -6.84
N ASP A 35 6.86 1.71 -8.02
CA ASP A 35 6.80 2.88 -8.90
C ASP A 35 5.79 3.92 -8.36
N MET A 36 6.29 4.77 -7.46
CA MET A 36 5.53 5.83 -6.82
C MET A 36 4.91 6.86 -7.77
N PRO A 37 5.59 7.37 -8.82
CA PRO A 37 4.96 8.32 -9.74
C PRO A 37 3.78 7.70 -10.50
N ALA A 38 3.89 6.44 -10.95
CA ALA A 38 2.76 5.77 -11.60
C ALA A 38 1.57 5.55 -10.64
N LEU A 39 1.85 5.19 -9.38
CA LEU A 39 0.81 5.01 -8.36
C LEU A 39 0.11 6.31 -7.98
N ASN A 40 0.86 7.40 -7.88
CA ASN A 40 0.31 8.72 -7.60
C ASN A 40 -0.59 9.19 -8.75
N SER A 41 -0.16 9.02 -10.01
CA SER A 41 -1.00 9.36 -11.17
C SER A 41 -2.28 8.53 -11.23
N LYS A 42 -2.22 7.22 -10.93
CA LYS A 42 -3.41 6.37 -10.84
C LYS A 42 -4.34 6.82 -9.73
N LYS A 43 -3.79 7.21 -8.57
CA LYS A 43 -4.58 7.73 -7.44
C LYS A 43 -5.28 9.04 -7.81
N GLU A 44 -4.60 9.97 -8.46
CA GLU A 44 -5.20 11.23 -8.92
C GLU A 44 -6.35 10.99 -9.90
N ARG A 45 -6.16 10.10 -10.89
CA ARG A 45 -7.23 9.73 -11.83
C ARG A 45 -8.43 9.11 -11.11
N PHE A 46 -8.18 8.23 -10.15
CA PHE A 46 -9.24 7.64 -9.35
C PHE A 46 -10.03 8.70 -8.55
N LEU A 47 -9.33 9.62 -7.89
CA LEU A 47 -9.93 10.71 -7.13
C LEU A 47 -10.75 11.66 -8.00
N ASN A 48 -10.29 11.97 -9.22
CA ASN A 48 -10.98 12.92 -10.09
C ASN A 48 -12.14 12.30 -10.88
N THR A 49 -12.09 10.99 -11.16
CA THR A 49 -13.09 10.34 -12.02
C THR A 49 -14.10 9.53 -11.22
N ILE A 50 -13.63 8.67 -10.31
CA ILE A 50 -14.48 7.65 -9.67
C ILE A 50 -15.15 8.22 -8.41
N VAL A 51 -14.43 9.01 -7.61
CA VAL A 51 -14.98 9.57 -6.36
C VAL A 51 -16.20 10.47 -6.61
N PRO A 52 -16.23 11.37 -7.61
CA PRO A 52 -17.43 12.16 -7.89
C PRO A 52 -18.62 11.29 -8.30
N GLN A 53 -18.39 10.24 -9.09
CA GLN A 53 -19.44 9.28 -9.49
C GLN A 53 -19.99 8.54 -8.27
N TRP A 54 -19.15 8.17 -7.31
CA TRP A 54 -19.58 7.53 -6.07
C TRP A 54 -20.36 8.49 -5.18
N ILE A 55 -19.92 9.74 -5.07
CA ILE A 55 -20.67 10.78 -4.34
C ILE A 55 -22.04 10.99 -4.98
N GLN A 56 -22.12 11.09 -6.31
CA GLN A 56 -23.39 11.24 -7.04
C GLN A 56 -24.30 10.05 -6.81
N LYS A 57 -23.79 8.82 -6.93
CA LYS A 57 -24.54 7.58 -6.70
C LYS A 57 -25.00 7.44 -5.24
N ALA A 58 -24.15 7.83 -4.28
CA ALA A 58 -24.49 7.80 -2.85
C ALA A 58 -25.57 8.83 -2.48
N LYS A 59 -25.51 10.02 -3.09
CA LYS A 59 -26.55 11.07 -2.96
C LYS A 59 -27.89 10.58 -3.53
N GLN A 60 -27.89 9.98 -4.72
CA GLN A 60 -29.09 9.41 -5.34
C GLN A 60 -29.71 8.30 -4.47
N ASN A 61 -28.88 7.46 -3.86
CA ASN A 61 -29.32 6.39 -2.98
C ASN A 61 -29.70 6.85 -1.56
N LYS A 62 -29.67 8.16 -1.25
CA LYS A 62 -29.91 8.73 0.09
C LYS A 62 -29.02 8.14 1.20
N ARG A 63 -27.87 7.55 0.86
CA ARG A 63 -26.89 6.98 1.81
C ARG A 63 -25.70 7.89 2.06
N PHE A 64 -25.69 9.08 1.45
CA PHE A 64 -24.64 10.06 1.66
C PHE A 64 -24.93 10.87 2.95
N ILE A 65 -24.51 10.32 4.08
CA ILE A 65 -24.46 11.02 5.36
C ILE A 65 -23.23 11.93 5.33
N THR A 66 -23.44 13.23 5.08
CA THR A 66 -22.44 14.26 5.34
C THR A 66 -22.27 14.41 6.85
N GLN A 67 -21.44 13.56 7.46
CA GLN A 67 -20.77 13.95 8.69
C GLN A 67 -19.46 14.62 8.30
N PRO A 68 -19.22 15.88 8.70
CA PRO A 68 -17.90 16.48 8.52
C PRO A 68 -16.88 15.65 9.30
N MET A 69 -15.77 15.31 8.65
CA MET A 69 -14.58 14.81 9.34
C MET A 69 -13.89 15.96 10.08
#